data_AF-A0A353LWX0-F1
#
_entry.id   AF-A0A353LWX0-F1
#
_cell.length_a   1.000
_cell.length_b   1.000
_cell.length_c   1.000
_cell.angle_alpha   90.00
_cell.angle_beta   90.00
_cell.angle_gamma   90.00
#
_symmetry.space_group_name_H-M   'P 1'
#
loop_
_entity.id
_entity.type
_entity.pdbx_description
1 polymer ?
#
loop_
_entity_poly.entity_id
_entity_poly.type
_entity_poly.pdbx_seq_one_letter_code
_entity_poly.pdbx_strand_id
1 'polypeptide(L)'
;MSRVRSFVRYQLWDFRKAVLIYYAAIIAIALFMIAGRGDSTGQSGLSGSTIVFVFVIGLNCFRTSFLFSQANNMSRRTFFLATIASLLGLAVIMSLVDFMIDSVMNNFPFYQGFF
;
A
#
# COMPACT_ATOMS: atom_id res chain seq x y z
N MET A 1 -26.49 -3.10 4.26
CA MET A 1 -25.28 -2.99 3.42
C MET A 1 -24.73 -1.56 3.28
N SER A 2 -25.52 -0.49 3.43
CA SER A 2 -25.05 0.91 3.31
C SER A 2 -23.93 1.29 4.30
N ARG A 3 -24.04 0.87 5.57
CA ARG A 3 -23.03 1.17 6.61
C ARG A 3 -21.65 0.55 6.33
N VAL A 4 -21.62 -0.62 5.68
CA VAL A 4 -20.36 -1.30 5.28
C VAL A 4 -19.62 -0.47 4.26
N ARG A 5 -20.32 -0.01 3.20
CA ARG A 5 -19.71 0.77 2.12
C ARG A 5 -19.16 2.12 2.60
N SER A 6 -19.89 2.79 3.50
CA SER A 6 -19.41 4.04 4.10
C SER A 6 -18.16 3.84 4.95
N PHE A 7 -18.11 2.75 5.72
CA PHE A 7 -16.93 2.40 6.51
C PHE A 7 -15.72 2.04 5.63
N VAL A 8 -15.93 1.27 4.55
CA VAL A 8 -14.88 0.96 3.56
C VAL A 8 -14.30 2.23 2.94
N ARG A 9 -15.16 3.20 2.57
CA ARG A 9 -14.71 4.48 2.02
C ARG A 9 -13.90 5.28 3.03
N TYR A 10 -14.33 5.31 4.29
CA TYR A 10 -13.60 5.97 5.38
C TYR A 10 -12.22 5.31 5.59
N GLN A 11 -12.18 3.98 5.63
CA GLN A 11 -10.97 3.19 5.81
C GLN A 11 -9.95 3.48 4.69
N LEU A 12 -10.40 3.53 3.43
CA LEU A 12 -9.54 3.89 2.29
C LEU A 12 -9.03 5.33 2.35
N TRP A 13 -9.85 6.27 2.84
CA TRP A 13 -9.45 7.65 3.05
C TRP A 13 -8.36 7.79 4.11
N ASP A 14 -8.46 7.03 5.19
CA ASP A 14 -7.46 7.00 6.25
C ASP A 14 -6.12 6.45 5.74
N PHE A 15 -6.17 5.37 4.95
CA PHE A 15 -4.99 4.76 4.34
C PHE A 15 -4.29 5.66 3.33
N ARG A 16 -4.99 6.61 2.68
CA ARG A 16 -4.41 7.49 1.65
C ARG A 16 -3.14 8.20 2.10
N LYS A 17 -3.10 8.71 3.35
CA LYS A 17 -1.91 9.41 3.85
C LYS A 17 -0.70 8.48 3.98
N ALA A 18 -0.92 7.28 4.52
CA ALA A 18 0.13 6.27 4.65
C ALA A 18 0.64 5.82 3.28
N VAL A 19 -0.27 5.55 2.33
CA VAL A 19 0.05 5.16 0.94
C VAL A 19 0.90 6.23 0.25
N LEU A 20 0.56 7.51 0.44
CA LEU A 20 1.29 8.62 -0.18
C LEU A 20 2.73 8.70 0.35
N ILE A 21 2.91 8.56 1.67
CA ILE A 21 4.25 8.54 2.29
C ILE A 21 5.07 7.35 1.78
N TYR A 22 4.44 6.18 1.64
CA TYR A 22 5.09 4.97 1.13
C TYR A 22 5.62 5.16 -0.31
N TYR A 23 4.78 5.63 -1.23
CA TYR A 23 5.23 5.88 -2.61
C TYR A 23 6.24 7.03 -2.70
N ALA A 24 6.12 8.07 -1.85
CA ALA A 24 7.13 9.13 -1.78
C ALA A 24 8.50 8.59 -1.36
N ALA A 25 8.54 7.66 -0.40
CA ALA A 25 9.77 7.00 0.03
C ALA A 25 10.38 6.14 -1.09
N ILE A 26 9.58 5.36 -1.81
CA ILE A 26 10.05 4.58 -2.97
C ILE A 26 10.69 5.49 -4.03
N ILE A 27 10.01 6.58 -4.40
CA ILE A 27 10.51 7.52 -5.41
C ILE A 27 11.80 8.18 -4.94
N ALA A 28 11.90 8.56 -3.66
CA ALA A 28 13.11 9.15 -3.11
C ALA A 28 14.31 8.18 -3.17
N ILE A 29 14.09 6.90 -2.84
CA ILE A 29 15.11 5.85 -2.94
C ILE A 29 15.52 5.65 -4.40
N ALA A 30 14.56 5.58 -5.33
CA ALA A 30 14.83 5.43 -6.75
C ALA A 30 15.64 6.61 -7.31
N LEU A 31 15.29 7.86 -6.96
CA LEU A 31 16.05 9.05 -7.35
C LEU A 31 17.46 9.06 -6.77
N PHE A 32 17.63 8.63 -5.52
CA PHE A 32 18.96 8.52 -4.89
C PHE A 32 19.85 7.50 -5.62
N MET A 33 19.28 6.36 -6.02
CA MET A 33 19.98 5.33 -6.81
C MET A 33 20.38 5.84 -8.21
N ILE A 34 19.53 6.63 -8.87
CA ILE A 34 19.86 7.22 -10.18
C ILE A 34 20.94 8.31 -10.05
N ALA A 35 20.88 9.13 -8.99
CA ALA A 35 21.82 10.22 -8.77
C ALA A 35 23.22 9.71 -8.34
N GLY A 36 23.26 8.65 -7.55
CA GLY A 36 24.49 7.92 -7.26
C GLY A 36 24.88 7.06 -8.45
N ARG A 37 25.60 7.61 -9.43
CA ARG A 37 26.31 6.88 -10.51
C ARG A 37 27.40 5.94 -9.94
N GLY A 38 27.04 5.04 -9.04
CA GLY A 38 27.91 3.97 -8.57
C GLY A 38 27.46 2.71 -9.28
N ASP A 39 28.40 2.09 -10.00
CA ASP A 39 28.36 0.72 -10.52
C ASP A 39 27.96 -0.28 -9.43
N SER A 40 26.71 -0.21 -9.03
CA SER A 40 26.13 -1.08 -8.03
C SER A 40 25.59 -2.24 -8.81
N THR A 41 26.49 -3.19 -9.08
CA THR A 41 26.24 -4.55 -9.56
C THR A 41 25.42 -5.35 -8.52
N GLY A 42 24.43 -4.72 -7.92
CA GLY A 42 23.54 -5.23 -6.88
C GLY A 42 22.12 -5.04 -7.35
N GLN A 43 21.48 -6.15 -7.72
CA GLN A 43 20.06 -6.22 -8.03
C GLN A 43 19.25 -5.61 -6.88
N SER A 44 18.74 -4.40 -7.08
CA SER A 44 17.97 -3.69 -6.09
C SER A 44 16.50 -4.10 -6.22
N GLY A 45 16.12 -5.17 -5.51
CA GLY A 45 14.75 -5.66 -5.46
C GLY A 45 13.84 -4.75 -4.64
N LEU A 46 13.43 -3.63 -5.19
CA LEU A 46 12.41 -2.72 -4.62
C LEU A 46 11.03 -3.40 -4.46
N SER A 47 10.84 -4.52 -5.15
CA SER A 47 9.58 -5.20 -5.42
C SER A 47 8.97 -5.98 -4.24
N GLY A 48 9.71 -6.22 -3.15
CA GLY A 48 9.19 -6.93 -1.96
C GLY A 48 8.52 -6.02 -0.92
N SER A 49 8.73 -4.70 -1.03
CA SER A 49 8.34 -3.76 0.02
C SER A 49 6.82 -3.54 0.10
N THR A 50 6.09 -3.67 -1.02
CA THR A 50 4.64 -3.42 -1.07
C THR A 50 3.86 -4.44 -0.27
N ILE A 51 4.25 -5.72 -0.36
CA ILE A 51 3.59 -6.81 0.37
C ILE A 51 3.72 -6.58 1.88
N VAL A 52 4.92 -6.23 2.34
CA VAL A 52 5.18 -5.92 3.76
C VAL A 52 4.39 -4.68 4.19
N PHE A 53 4.34 -3.66 3.34
CA PHE A 53 3.59 -2.43 3.64
C PHE A 53 2.08 -2.67 3.79
N VAL A 54 1.46 -3.41 2.86
CA VAL A 54 0.04 -3.78 2.94
C VAL A 54 -0.24 -4.61 4.18
N PHE A 55 0.68 -5.51 4.55
CA PHE A 55 0.58 -6.29 5.78
C PHE A 55 0.60 -5.40 7.04
N VAL A 56 1.53 -4.44 7.11
CA VAL A 56 1.63 -3.50 8.24
C VAL A 56 0.38 -2.61 8.34
N ILE A 57 -0.17 -2.14 7.21
CA ILE A 57 -1.45 -1.41 7.19
C ILE A 57 -2.58 -2.27 7.76
N GLY A 58 -2.65 -3.53 7.34
CA GLY A 58 -3.64 -4.48 7.85
C GLY A 58 -3.55 -4.65 9.37
N LEU A 59 -2.33 -4.78 9.92
CA LEU A 59 -2.11 -4.84 11.36
C LEU A 59 -2.49 -3.54 12.08
N ASN A 60 -2.13 -2.38 11.52
CA ASN A 60 -2.39 -1.08 12.14
C ASN A 60 -3.89 -0.73 12.16
N CYS A 61 -4.64 -1.18 11.16
CA CYS A 61 -6.09 -1.02 11.05
C CYS A 61 -6.85 -1.62 12.25
N PHE A 62 -6.34 -2.68 12.88
CA PHE A 62 -7.04 -3.38 13.97
C PHE A 62 -7.17 -2.59 15.27
N ARG A 63 -6.38 -1.54 15.52
CA ARG A 63 -6.50 -0.76 16.76
C ARG A 63 -7.43 0.43 16.58
N THR A 64 -7.06 1.33 15.68
CA THR A 64 -7.71 2.64 15.52
C THR A 64 -9.10 2.50 14.89
N SER A 65 -9.20 1.72 13.81
CA SER A 65 -10.47 1.56 13.09
C SER A 65 -11.43 0.63 13.81
N PHE A 66 -10.93 -0.36 14.55
CA PHE A 66 -11.74 -1.22 15.39
C PHE A 66 -12.40 -0.46 16.55
N LEU A 67 -11.63 0.35 17.30
CA LEU A 67 -12.16 1.18 18.38
C LEU A 67 -13.22 2.17 17.86
N PHE A 68 -12.98 2.79 16.69
CA PHE A 68 -13.96 3.66 16.05
C PHE A 68 -15.23 2.92 15.62
N SER A 69 -15.11 1.70 15.10
CA SER A 69 -16.27 0.87 14.74
C SER A 69 -17.13 0.49 15.96
N GLN A 70 -16.50 0.21 17.10
CA GLN A 70 -17.21 -0.14 18.33
C GLN A 70 -17.94 1.07 18.92
N ALA A 71 -17.35 2.26 18.87
CA ALA A 71 -18.01 3.51 19.26
C ALA A 71 -19.28 3.82 18.44
N ASN A 72 -19.37 3.28 17.22
CA ASN A 72 -20.51 3.43 16.32
C ASN A 72 -21.51 2.24 16.37
N ASN A 73 -21.45 1.40 17.41
CA ASN A 73 -22.29 0.20 17.57
C ASN A 73 -22.29 -0.73 16.33
N MET A 74 -21.15 -0.81 15.63
CA MET A 74 -21.01 -1.74 14.51
C MET A 74 -20.68 -3.15 15.02
N SER A 75 -21.33 -4.16 14.43
CA SER A 75 -21.05 -5.55 14.78
C SER A 75 -19.64 -5.95 14.36
N ARG A 76 -18.98 -6.80 15.15
CA ARG A 76 -17.61 -7.31 14.87
C ARG A 76 -17.50 -8.01 13.51
N ARG A 77 -18.56 -8.72 13.09
CA ARG A 77 -18.63 -9.39 11.78
C ARG A 77 -18.66 -8.37 10.63
N THR A 78 -19.42 -7.28 10.80
CA THR A 78 -19.51 -6.21 9.81
C THR A 78 -18.18 -5.47 9.65
N PHE A 79 -17.47 -5.21 10.76
CA PHE A 79 -16.13 -4.62 10.74
C PHE A 79 -15.14 -5.51 9.98
N PHE A 80 -15.06 -6.80 10.33
CA PHE A 80 -14.13 -7.73 9.69
C PHE A 80 -14.32 -7.80 8.17
N LEU A 81 -15.58 -7.89 7.72
CA LEU A 81 -15.91 -7.94 6.28
C LEU A 81 -15.60 -6.62 5.56
N ALA A 82 -15.81 -5.48 6.23
CA ALA A 82 -15.45 -4.16 5.70
C ALA A 82 -13.92 -3.98 5.60
N THR A 83 -13.17 -4.46 6.59
CA THR A 83 -11.71 -4.39 6.62
C THR A 83 -11.07 -5.29 5.56
N ILE A 84 -11.60 -6.49 5.34
CA ILE A 84 -11.13 -7.34 4.25
C ILE A 84 -11.41 -6.70 2.89
N ALA A 85 -12.62 -6.16 2.70
CA ALA A 85 -13.00 -5.52 1.44
C ALA A 85 -12.14 -4.27 1.14
N SER A 86 -11.80 -3.48 2.17
CA SER A 86 -10.94 -2.30 2.01
C SER A 86 -9.48 -2.68 1.75
N LEU A 87 -8.95 -3.70 2.42
CA LEU A 87 -7.59 -4.20 2.19
C LEU A 87 -7.44 -4.82 0.80
N LEU A 88 -8.41 -5.60 0.34
CA LEU A 88 -8.44 -6.13 -1.03
C LEU A 88 -8.49 -5.00 -2.05
N GLY A 89 -9.37 -4.01 -1.85
CA GLY A 89 -9.45 -2.83 -2.72
C GLY A 89 -8.12 -2.06 -2.77
N LEU A 90 -7.47 -1.89 -1.61
CA LEU A 90 -6.18 -1.22 -1.51
C LEU A 90 -5.07 -2.01 -2.25
N ALA A 91 -5.03 -3.33 -2.07
CA ALA A 91 -4.06 -4.21 -2.72
C ALA A 91 -4.18 -4.18 -4.25
N VAL A 92 -5.41 -4.18 -4.78
CA VAL A 92 -5.65 -4.05 -6.23
C VAL A 92 -5.16 -2.70 -6.76
N ILE A 93 -5.44 -1.61 -6.04
CA ILE A 93 -4.97 -0.27 -6.42
C ILE A 93 -3.43 -0.21 -6.38
N MET A 94 -2.81 -0.74 -5.32
CA MET A 94 -1.36 -0.76 -5.21
C MET A 94 -0.71 -1.61 -6.28
N SER A 95 -1.23 -2.81 -6.57
CA SER A 95 -0.71 -3.66 -7.64
C SER A 95 -0.74 -2.98 -9.01
N LEU A 96 -1.77 -2.19 -9.29
CA LEU A 96 -1.84 -1.41 -10.53
C LEU A 96 -0.78 -0.29 -10.57
N VAL A 97 -0.56 0.40 -9.46
CA VAL A 97 0.44 1.46 -9.35
C VAL A 97 1.86 0.87 -9.46
N ASP A 98 2.11 -0.24 -8.77
CA ASP A 98 3.39 -0.94 -8.82
C ASP A 98 3.70 -1.41 -10.25
N PHE A 99 2.70 -1.95 -10.98
CA PHE A 99 2.87 -2.29 -12.39
C PHE A 99 3.23 -1.08 -13.27
N MET A 100 2.65 0.09 -12.99
CA MET A 100 3.00 1.33 -13.70
C MET A 100 4.43 1.77 -13.38
N ILE A 101 4.85 1.68 -12.13
CA ILE A 101 6.22 1.99 -11.69
C ILE A 101 7.21 1.03 -12.35
N ASP A 102 6.92 -0.27 -12.34
CA ASP A 102 7.74 -1.31 -12.99
C ASP A 102 7.91 -1.03 -14.48
N SER A 103 6.82 -0.69 -15.17
CA SER A 103 6.85 -0.36 -16.60
C SER A 103 7.74 0.84 -16.91
N VAL A 104 7.73 1.87 -16.05
CA VAL A 104 8.58 3.05 -16.20
C VAL A 104 10.03 2.69 -15.87
N MET A 105 10.27 1.97 -14.78
CA MET A 105 11.60 1.62 -14.29
C MET A 105 12.32 0.59 -15.16
N ASN A 106 11.60 -0.27 -15.89
CA ASN A 106 12.17 -1.21 -16.86
C ASN A 106 12.96 -0.53 -18.00
N ASN A 107 12.78 0.77 -18.21
CA ASN A 107 13.59 1.54 -19.17
C ASN A 107 15.00 1.85 -18.63
N PHE A 108 15.28 1.57 -17.35
CA PHE A 108 16.58 1.82 -16.73
C PHE A 108 17.35 0.51 -16.51
N PRO A 109 18.65 0.46 -16.88
CA PRO A 109 19.46 -0.77 -16.83
C PRO A 109 19.77 -1.28 -15.41
N PHE A 110 19.41 -0.52 -14.37
CA PHE A 110 19.63 -0.85 -12.95
C PHE A 110 18.41 -1.51 -12.29
N TYR A 111 17.32 -1.72 -13.02
CA TYR A 111 16.06 -2.24 -12.49
C TYR A 111 15.71 -3.59 -13.12
N GLN A 112 15.41 -4.59 -12.28
CA GLN A 112 14.64 -5.77 -12.69
C GLN A 112 13.27 -5.69 -12.01
N GLY A 113 12.23 -5.54 -12.82
CA GLY A 113 10.85 -5.70 -12.37
C GLY A 113 10.57 -7.15 -11.98
N PHE A 114 9.51 -7.35 -11.19
CA PHE A 114 9.04 -8.70 -10.85
C PHE A 114 8.28 -9.38 -12.00
N PHE A 115 7.95 -8.62 -13.06
CA PHE A 115 7.25 -9.06 -14.27
C PHE A 115 7.99 -8.61 -15.54
#